data_AF-A0A528BBC3-F1
#
_entry.id   AF-A0A528BBC3-F1
#
_cell.length_a   1.000
_cell.length_b   1.000
_cell.length_c   1.000
_cell.angle_alpha   90.00
_cell.angle_beta   90.00
_cell.angle_gamma   90.00
#
_symmetry.space_group_name_H-M   'P 1'
#
loop_
_entity.id
_entity.type
_entity.pdbx_description
1 polymer ?
#
loop_
_entity_poly.entity_id
_entity_poly.type
_entity_poly.pdbx_seq_one_letter_code
_entity_poly.pdbx_strand_id
1 'polypeptide(L)'
;VSAWHRVKDAAEVWHFYAGAPLALSMHRENGPVIEQVLGTALAAGERPQIVVPAGWWQSARSLGEWSLVGCTVAPGFDFAAFELAAPGWSPNPAGNPS
;
A
#
# COMPACT_ATOMS: atom_id res chain seq x y z
N VAL A 1 -0.68 11.91 1.41
CA VAL A 1 -1.44 10.62 1.44
C VAL A 1 -1.48 10.09 0.03
N SER A 2 -1.16 8.81 -0.17
CA SER A 2 -1.46 8.07 -1.39
C SER A 2 -2.87 7.50 -1.28
N ALA A 3 -3.76 7.88 -2.19
CA ALA A 3 -5.13 7.35 -2.22
C ALA A 3 -5.15 5.84 -2.48
N TRP A 4 -6.27 5.19 -2.15
CA TRP A 4 -6.46 3.77 -2.44
C TRP A 4 -6.36 3.49 -3.94
N HIS A 5 -5.45 2.60 -4.31
CA HIS A 5 -5.26 2.15 -5.68
C HIS A 5 -4.78 0.69 -5.70
N ARG A 6 -4.77 0.05 -6.85
CA ARG A 6 -4.16 -1.28 -7.04
C ARG A 6 -3.50 -1.40 -8.41
N VAL A 7 -2.54 -2.30 -8.49
CA VAL A 7 -2.00 -2.80 -9.76
C VAL A 7 -2.47 -4.24 -9.90
N LYS A 8 -3.26 -4.54 -10.93
CA LYS A 8 -4.03 -5.79 -11.05
C LYS A 8 -3.17 -7.03 -11.27
N ASP A 9 -2.09 -6.90 -12.03
CA ASP A 9 -1.31 -8.00 -12.59
C ASP A 9 0.15 -8.04 -12.13
N ALA A 10 0.57 -7.06 -11.33
CA ALA A 10 1.95 -6.92 -10.86
C ALA A 10 2.00 -6.68 -9.36
N ALA A 11 3.02 -7.27 -8.72
CA ALA A 11 3.35 -6.95 -7.34
C ALA A 11 4.11 -5.64 -7.29
N GLU A 12 3.93 -4.87 -6.21
CA GLU A 12 4.64 -3.63 -5.96
C GLU A 12 5.43 -3.72 -4.66
N VAL A 13 6.72 -3.44 -4.73
CA VAL A 13 7.63 -3.47 -3.59
C VAL A 13 7.93 -2.04 -3.17
N TRP A 14 7.53 -1.70 -1.95
CA TRP A 14 7.80 -0.42 -1.30
C TRP A 14 9.12 -0.47 -0.53
N HIS A 15 9.97 0.53 -0.70
CA HIS A 15 11.28 0.66 -0.08
C HIS A 15 11.36 1.98 0.67
N PHE A 16 11.71 1.93 1.95
CA PHE A 16 11.99 3.14 2.72
C PHE A 16 13.34 3.75 2.30
N TYR A 17 13.38 5.06 2.07
CA TYR A 17 14.63 5.78 1.82
C TYR A 17 14.96 6.80 2.92
N ALA A 18 14.02 7.66 3.31
CA ALA A 18 14.28 8.68 4.33
C ALA A 18 12.98 9.27 4.93
N GLY A 19 13.12 10.02 6.03
CA GLY A 19 12.03 10.76 6.66
C GLY A 19 11.35 9.99 7.79
N ALA A 20 10.08 10.33 8.05
CA ALA A 20 9.25 9.60 9.00
C ALA A 20 8.81 8.25 8.41
N PRO A 21 8.53 7.23 9.25
CA PRO A 21 7.96 5.97 8.77
C PRO A 21 6.61 6.19 8.08
N LEU A 22 6.26 5.27 7.19
CA LEU A 22 5.05 5.32 6.38
C LEU A 22 4.12 4.17 6.80
N ALA A 23 2.87 4.48 7.14
CA ALA A 23 1.85 3.45 7.27
C ALA A 23 1.35 3.05 5.87
N LEU A 24 1.49 1.77 5.56
CA LEU A 24 1.02 1.14 4.32
C LEU A 24 -0.16 0.23 4.65
N SER A 25 -1.35 0.63 4.24
CA SER A 25 -2.58 -0.14 4.36
C SER A 25 -2.78 -0.96 3.08
N MET A 26 -3.05 -2.25 3.22
CA MET A 26 -3.23 -3.22 2.14
C MET A 26 -4.55 -3.96 2.31
N HIS A 27 -5.25 -4.24 1.22
CA HIS A 27 -6.53 -4.92 1.24
C HIS A 27 -6.69 -5.83 0.03
N ARG A 28 -6.91 -7.12 0.30
CA ARG A 28 -7.42 -8.07 -0.69
C ARG A 28 -8.93 -7.97 -0.73
N GLU A 29 -9.52 -8.02 -1.91
CA GLU A 29 -10.97 -8.08 -2.07
C GLU A 29 -11.60 -9.17 -1.19
N ASN A 30 -12.65 -8.80 -0.43
CA ASN A 30 -13.32 -9.62 0.59
C ASN A 30 -12.44 -10.04 1.80
N GLY A 31 -11.23 -9.49 1.94
CA GLY A 31 -10.34 -9.70 3.08
C GLY A 31 -10.32 -8.50 4.04
N PRO A 32 -9.71 -8.64 5.22
CA PRO A 32 -9.51 -7.50 6.12
C PRO A 32 -8.52 -6.49 5.52
N VAL A 33 -8.54 -5.25 6.04
CA VAL A 33 -7.45 -4.30 5.83
C VAL A 33 -6.30 -4.68 6.77
N ILE A 34 -5.10 -4.78 6.21
CA ILE A 34 -3.85 -5.03 6.94
C ILE A 34 -3.02 -3.74 6.88
N GLU A 35 -2.56 -3.24 8.02
CA GLU A 35 -1.62 -2.12 8.06
C GLU A 35 -0.24 -2.60 8.51
N GLN A 36 0.79 -2.16 7.79
CA GLN A 36 2.20 -2.37 8.14
C GLN A 36 2.93 -1.03 8.13
N VAL A 37 4.03 -0.95 8.89
CA VAL A 37 4.84 0.27 9.00
C VAL A 37 6.14 0.09 8.21
N LEU A 38 6.29 0.89 7.16
CA LEU A 38 7.48 0.97 6.34
C LEU A 38 8.48 1.96 6.97
N GLY A 39 9.61 1.45 7.46
CA GLY A 39 10.61 2.23 8.20
C GLY A 39 11.78 1.35 8.65
N THR A 40 12.72 1.91 9.42
CA THR A 40 13.97 1.23 9.80
C THR A 40 14.03 0.74 11.24
N ALA A 41 13.03 1.04 12.08
CA ALA A 41 13.02 0.60 13.48
C ALA A 41 12.56 -0.87 13.61
N LEU A 42 13.43 -1.81 13.22
CA LEU A 42 13.12 -3.24 13.16
C LEU A 42 12.62 -3.82 14.50
N ALA A 43 13.20 -3.36 15.61
CA ALA A 43 12.82 -3.76 16.96
C ALA A 43 11.39 -3.30 17.34
N ALA A 44 10.89 -2.24 16.69
CA ALA A 44 9.52 -1.75 16.85
C ALA A 44 8.54 -2.40 15.86
N GLY A 45 8.99 -3.37 15.06
CA GLY A 45 8.15 -4.06 14.08
C GLY A 45 8.12 -3.41 12.69
N GLU A 46 8.79 -2.28 12.49
CA GLU A 46 8.91 -1.64 11.17
C GLU A 46 9.70 -2.53 10.21
N ARG A 47 9.43 -2.38 8.91
CA ARG A 47 10.20 -3.06 7.85
C ARG A 47 10.64 -2.05 6.81
N PRO A 48 11.91 -2.06 6.38
CA PRO A 48 12.39 -1.12 5.36
C PRO A 48 11.89 -1.48 3.95
N GLN A 49 11.31 -2.67 3.81
CA GLN A 49 10.72 -3.16 2.56
C GLN A 49 9.41 -3.88 2.87
N ILE A 50 8.36 -3.59 2.08
CA ILE A 50 7.07 -4.29 2.15
C ILE A 50 6.62 -4.60 0.71
N VAL A 51 6.06 -5.80 0.51
CA VAL A 51 5.52 -6.24 -0.78
C VAL A 51 4.00 -6.17 -0.73
N VAL A 52 3.41 -5.41 -1.65
CA VAL A 52 1.97 -5.45 -1.96
C VAL A 52 1.77 -6.49 -3.07
N PRO A 53 1.04 -7.59 -2.82
CA PRO A 53 0.78 -8.59 -3.85
C PRO A 53 -0.07 -8.04 -5.00
N ALA A 54 0.07 -8.63 -6.19
CA ALA A 54 -0.74 -8.25 -7.35
C ALA A 54 -2.25 -8.31 -7.06
N GLY A 55 -2.98 -7.31 -7.54
CA GLY A 55 -4.43 -7.18 -7.39
C GLY A 55 -4.90 -6.64 -6.04
N TRP A 56 -4.00 -6.43 -5.07
CA TRP A 56 -4.37 -5.88 -3.77
C TRP A 56 -4.50 -4.36 -3.84
N TRP A 57 -5.53 -3.85 -3.17
CA TRP A 57 -5.66 -2.43 -2.89
C TRP A 57 -4.60 -2.00 -1.89
N GLN A 58 -4.06 -0.81 -2.09
CA GLN A 58 -3.04 -0.20 -1.24
C GLN A 58 -3.27 1.31 -1.08
N SER A 59 -2.96 1.82 0.11
CA SER A 59 -3.01 3.22 0.47
C SER A 59 -1.89 3.50 1.46
N ALA A 60 -1.34 4.72 1.43
CA ALA A 60 -0.20 5.06 2.27
C ALA A 60 -0.27 6.47 2.83
N ARG A 61 0.22 6.64 4.06
CA ARG A 61 0.38 7.97 4.68
C ARG A 61 1.68 8.02 5.47
N SER A 62 2.36 9.16 5.41
CA SER A 62 3.46 9.42 6.33
C SER A 62 2.92 9.47 7.76
N LEU A 63 3.67 8.93 8.71
CA LEU A 63 3.39 9.05 10.14
C LEU A 63 4.06 10.27 10.79
N GLY A 64 4.67 11.13 9.96
CA GLY A 64 5.24 12.41 10.37
C GLY A 64 5.05 13.46 9.26
N GLU A 65 6.00 14.39 9.16
CA GLU A 65 5.91 15.48 8.18
C GLU A 65 6.07 15.00 6.73
N TRP A 66 7.02 14.10 6.48
CA TRP A 66 7.31 13.59 5.15
C TRP A 66 7.96 12.20 5.19
N SER A 67 7.80 11.44 4.11
CA SER A 67 8.46 10.15 3.88
C SER A 67 8.94 10.09 2.43
N LEU A 68 10.19 9.69 2.21
CA LEU A 68 10.74 9.38 0.90
C LEU A 68 10.82 7.86 0.74
N VAL A 69 10.26 7.36 -0.35
CA VAL A 69 10.18 5.93 -0.64
C VAL A 69 10.46 5.67 -2.13
N GLY A 70 10.82 4.43 -2.44
CA GLY A 70 10.88 3.93 -3.80
C GLY A 70 9.93 2.76 -3.99
N CYS A 71 9.26 2.73 -5.13
CA CYS A 71 8.36 1.63 -5.50
C CYS A 71 8.89 0.92 -6.74
N THR A 72 9.01 -0.41 -6.66
CA THR A 72 9.38 -1.26 -7.80
C THR A 72 8.21 -2.16 -8.13
N VAL A 73 7.72 -2.12 -9.37
CA VAL A 73 6.59 -2.93 -9.84
C VAL A 73 7.12 -4.02 -10.78
N ALA A 74 6.68 -5.27 -10.56
CA ALA A 74 7.05 -6.42 -11.39
C ALA A 74 5.85 -7.37 -11.59
N PRO A 75 5.48 -7.73 -12.84
CA PRO A 75 6.01 -7.25 -14.13
C PRO A 75 5.94 -5.73 -14.34
N GLY A 76 6.60 -5.21 -15.39
CA GLY A 76 6.67 -3.76 -15.63
C GLY A 76 5.30 -3.08 -15.61
N PHE A 77 5.22 -1.90 -15.01
CA PHE A 77 3.97 -1.18 -14.80
C PHE A 77 3.25 -0.86 -16.12
N ASP A 78 1.96 -1.19 -16.18
CA ASP A 78 1.04 -0.81 -17.25
C ASP A 78 -0.15 -0.04 -16.67
N PHE A 79 -0.46 1.14 -17.23
CA PHE A 79 -1.63 1.92 -16.84
C PHE A 79 -2.94 1.16 -17.05
N ALA A 80 -3.01 0.22 -18.01
CA ALA A 80 -4.18 -0.63 -18.21
C ALA A 80 -4.48 -1.53 -17.01
N ALA A 81 -3.46 -1.85 -16.21
CA ALA A 81 -3.57 -2.65 -15.00
C ALA A 81 -3.70 -1.81 -13.72
N PHE A 82 -3.51 -0.50 -13.79
CA PHE A 82 -3.67 0.41 -12.67
C PHE A 82 -5.14 0.80 -12.46
N GLU A 83 -5.58 0.79 -11.21
CA GLU A 83 -6.91 1.21 -10.82
C GLU A 83 -6.83 2.12 -9.60
N LEU A 84 -7.37 3.34 -9.72
CA LEU A 84 -7.53 4.28 -8.63
C LEU A 84 -8.96 4.22 -8.11
N ALA A 85 -9.13 4.14 -6.79
CA ALA A 85 -10.45 4.14 -6.19
C ALA A 85 -11.15 5.50 -6.37
N ALA A 86 -12.47 5.48 -6.41
CA ALA A 86 -13.26 6.71 -6.41
C ALA A 86 -12.98 7.55 -5.14
N PRO A 87 -13.06 8.89 -5.21
CA PRO A 87 -12.92 9.73 -4.03
C PRO A 87 -13.88 9.31 -2.91
N GLY A 88 -13.36 9.19 -1.68
CA GLY A 88 -14.14 8.76 -0.51
C GLY A 88 -14.37 7.25 -0.41
N TRP A 89 -13.95 6.46 -1.39
CA TRP A 89 -13.97 5.01 -1.28
C TRP A 89 -12.96 4.54 -0.22
N SER A 90 -13.38 3.55 0.57
CA SER A 90 -12.52 2.78 1.47
C SER A 90 -12.93 1.31 1.42
N PRO A 91 -12.00 0.36 1.65
CA PRO A 91 -12.34 -1.05 1.79
C PRO A 91 -13.44 -1.26 2.84
N ASN A 92 -14.49 -2.02 2.49
CA ASN A 92 -15.53 -2.39 3.44
C ASN A 92 -14.98 -3.46 4.40
N PRO A 93 -14.92 -3.23 5.73
CA PRO A 93 -14.36 -4.19 6.68
C PRO A 93 -15.14 -5.50 6.82
N ALA A 94 -16.35 -5.59 6.25
CA ALA A 94 -17.16 -6.78 6.25
C ALA A 94 -17.71 -7.01 4.85
N GLY A 95 -17.61 -8.23 4.33
CA GLY A 95 -18.29 -8.65 3.10
C GLY A 95 -19.81 -8.69 3.25
N ASN A 96 -20.41 -7.56 3.60
CA ASN A 96 -21.85 -7.40 3.70
C ASN A 96 -22.35 -7.05 2.30
N PRO A 97 -23.19 -7.91 1.67
CA PRO A 97 -23.75 -7.58 0.37
C PRO A 97 -24.65 -6.34 0.52
N SER A 98 -24.51 -5.43 -0.44
CA SER A 98 -25.49 -4.37 -0.71
C SER A 98 -26.88 -4.94 -0.95
#